data_AF-A0A8P0TFX8-F1
#
_entry.id   AF-A0A8P0TFX8-F1
#
_cell.length_a   1.000
_cell.length_b   1.000
_cell.length_c   1.000
_cell.angle_alpha   90.00
_cell.angle_beta   90.00
_cell.angle_gamma   90.00
#
_symmetry.space_group_name_H-M   'P 1'
#
loop_
_entity.id
_entity.type
_entity.pdbx_description
1 polymer ?
#
loop_
_entity_poly.entity_id
_entity_poly.type
_entity_poly.pdbx_seq_one_letter_code
_entity_poly.pdbx_strand_id
1 'polypeptide(L)'
;MSAQLHVIPQSGVCRVCRAWQLPMPLFLYLPPVSRLHCESESFKMDLILDVNIQIYPVDLGDKFRLVIASTLYEDGTLDDGEYNPTDDRPSRADQFEYVMYGKVYRIEGDETSTEAATRLSAYVSYGGLLMRLQGDANNLHGFEVDSRVYLLMKKLAF
;
A
#
# COMPACT_ATOMS: atom_id res chain seq x y z
N MET A 1 11.16 -1.97 -3.17
CA MET A 1 11.31 -2.83 -1.97
C MET A 1 10.22 -3.89 -1.96
N SER A 2 10.53 -5.13 -1.52
CA SER A 2 9.56 -6.22 -1.38
C SER A 2 9.43 -6.58 0.10
N ALA A 3 8.25 -6.44 0.69
CA ALA A 3 7.98 -6.79 2.07
C ALA A 3 6.87 -7.85 2.17
N GLN A 4 7.04 -8.80 3.09
CA GLN A 4 5.96 -9.70 3.53
C GLN A 4 5.26 -9.05 4.71
N LEU A 5 3.95 -8.86 4.55
CA LEU A 5 3.09 -8.17 5.50
C LEU A 5 1.91 -9.08 5.85
N HIS A 6 1.43 -8.96 7.08
CA HIS A 6 0.22 -9.64 7.52
C HIS A 6 -0.78 -8.63 8.04
N VAL A 7 -2.06 -8.84 7.76
CA VAL A 7 -3.13 -7.96 8.23
C VAL A 7 -3.37 -8.19 9.72
N ILE A 8 -3.12 -7.17 10.55
CA ILE A 8 -3.36 -7.23 11.99
C ILE A 8 -4.78 -6.73 12.33
N PRO A 9 -5.47 -7.36 13.30
CA PRO A 9 -6.70 -6.81 13.84
C PRO A 9 -6.40 -5.53 14.62
N GLN A 10 -6.90 -4.39 14.15
CA GLN A 10 -6.85 -3.13 14.89
C GLN A 10 -7.54 -3.28 16.25
N SER A 11 -6.80 -3.19 17.35
CA SER A 11 -7.33 -2.99 18.70
C SER A 11 -7.89 -1.56 18.83
N GLY A 12 -9.04 -1.29 18.23
CA GLY A 12 -9.73 -0.01 18.39
C GLY A 12 -10.57 0.44 17.20
N VAL A 13 -10.24 0.01 15.98
CA VAL A 13 -11.07 0.26 14.79
C VAL A 13 -10.97 -0.92 13.84
N CYS A 14 -11.56 -2.06 14.24
CA CYS A 14 -11.97 -3.07 13.28
C CYS A 14 -13.21 -2.52 12.54
N ARG A 15 -12.99 -1.70 11.49
CA ARG A 15 -14.09 -1.29 10.59
C ARG A 15 -14.31 -2.28 9.45
N VAL A 16 -13.84 -3.51 9.59
CA VAL A 16 -14.44 -4.68 8.93
C VAL A 16 -15.75 -5.09 9.64
N CYS A 17 -16.03 -4.59 10.86
CA CYS A 17 -17.23 -4.95 11.65
C CYS A 17 -17.96 -3.77 12.33
N ARG A 18 -18.25 -2.66 11.62
CA ARG A 18 -19.44 -1.84 11.94
C ARG A 18 -20.33 -1.64 10.72
N ALA A 19 -20.65 -2.75 10.06
CA ALA A 19 -21.84 -2.91 9.24
C ALA A 19 -23.02 -3.46 10.06
N TRP A 20 -23.12 -3.11 11.35
CA TRP A 20 -24.33 -3.35 12.12
C TRP A 20 -24.86 -2.01 12.63
N GLN A 21 -26.10 -1.73 12.23
CA GLN A 21 -26.97 -0.61 12.65
C GLN A 21 -27.02 0.62 11.75
N LEU A 22 -27.15 0.41 10.43
CA LEU A 22 -27.87 1.35 9.57
C LEU A 22 -28.98 0.61 8.82
N PRO A 23 -30.19 1.18 8.72
CA PRO A 23 -31.26 0.62 7.91
C PRO A 23 -30.80 0.48 6.45
N MET A 24 -31.29 -0.57 5.79
CA MET A 24 -30.78 -1.12 4.53
C MET A 24 -30.87 -0.27 3.23
N PRO A 25 -31.45 0.94 3.12
CA PRO A 25 -31.48 1.61 1.81
C PRO A 25 -30.30 2.57 1.54
N LEU A 26 -29.41 2.85 2.50
CA LEU A 26 -28.31 3.81 2.31
C LEU A 26 -26.92 3.19 2.03
N PHE A 27 -26.81 1.85 2.07
CA PHE A 27 -25.52 1.15 1.92
C PHE A 27 -24.96 1.19 0.49
N LEU A 28 -25.70 1.76 -0.47
CA LEU A 28 -25.43 1.71 -1.91
C LEU A 28 -24.59 2.87 -2.46
N TYR A 29 -24.15 3.83 -1.63
CA TYR A 29 -23.55 5.08 -2.13
C TYR A 29 -22.12 5.40 -1.67
N LEU A 30 -21.51 4.58 -0.82
CA LEU A 30 -20.09 4.74 -0.49
C LEU A 30 -19.27 3.69 -1.24
N PRO A 31 -18.17 4.10 -1.91
CA PRO A 31 -17.28 3.16 -2.54
C PRO A 31 -16.77 2.18 -1.46
N PRO A 32 -16.71 0.86 -1.74
CA PRO A 32 -16.31 -0.15 -0.77
C PRO A 32 -14.79 -0.12 -0.54
N VAL A 33 -14.33 0.92 0.13
CA VAL A 33 -12.93 1.11 0.53
C VAL A 33 -12.79 0.74 2.00
N SER A 34 -11.85 -0.15 2.29
CA SER A 34 -11.47 -0.50 3.66
C SER A 34 -10.03 -0.09 3.94
N ARG A 35 -9.80 0.40 5.16
CA ARG A 35 -8.48 0.72 5.67
C ARG A 35 -7.87 -0.52 6.31
N LEU A 36 -6.83 -1.06 5.67
CA LEU A 36 -6.06 -2.18 6.18
C LEU A 36 -4.90 -1.68 7.02
N HIS A 37 -4.65 -2.37 8.12
CA HIS A 37 -3.49 -2.18 8.97
C HIS A 37 -2.69 -3.46 8.93
N CYS A 38 -1.45 -3.34 8.47
CA CYS A 38 -0.62 -4.48 8.20
C CYS A 38 0.73 -4.27 8.87
N GLU A 39 1.24 -5.31 9.48
CA GLU A 39 2.54 -5.29 10.15
C GLU A 39 3.49 -6.21 9.40
N SER A 40 4.75 -5.79 9.25
CA SER A 40 5.76 -6.63 8.61
C SER A 40 6.26 -7.70 9.57
N GLU A 41 6.39 -8.92 9.08
CA GLU A 41 6.95 -10.04 9.87
C GLU A 41 8.45 -9.85 10.13
N SER A 42 9.19 -9.27 9.19
CA SER A 42 10.65 -9.24 9.21
C SER A 42 11.27 -7.91 9.68
N PHE A 43 10.55 -6.80 9.60
CA PHE A 43 11.16 -5.47 9.72
C PHE A 43 10.49 -4.53 10.74
N LYS A 44 9.53 -5.01 11.55
CA LYS A 44 8.73 -4.18 12.49
C LYS A 44 8.23 -2.86 11.87
N MET A 45 7.82 -2.93 10.60
CA MET A 45 7.23 -1.83 9.86
C MET A 45 5.72 -1.88 9.99
N ASP A 46 5.15 -0.70 10.13
CA ASP A 46 3.70 -0.49 10.18
C ASP A 46 3.24 0.06 8.83
N LEU A 47 2.28 -0.61 8.21
CA LEU A 47 1.63 -0.18 6.99
C LEU A 47 0.15 0.10 7.24
N ILE A 48 -0.30 1.27 6.81
CA ILE A 48 -1.72 1.57 6.67
C ILE A 48 -2.00 1.77 5.18
N LEU A 49 -2.97 1.04 4.64
CA LEU A 49 -3.32 1.10 3.22
C LEU A 49 -4.84 1.08 3.05
N ASP A 50 -5.37 2.05 2.31
CA ASP A 50 -6.76 2.01 1.86
C ASP A 50 -6.85 1.15 0.58
N VAL A 51 -7.67 0.10 0.58
CA VAL A 51 -7.90 -0.79 -0.57
C VAL A 51 -9.38 -0.92 -0.89
N ASN A 52 -9.69 -1.18 -2.15
CA ASN A 52 -11.05 -1.48 -2.57
C ASN A 52 -11.37 -2.97 -2.39
N ILE A 53 -12.19 -3.29 -1.39
CA ILE A 53 -12.54 -4.67 -1.02
C ILE A 53 -13.50 -5.36 -1.99
N GLN A 54 -14.14 -4.61 -2.89
CA GLN A 54 -15.04 -5.19 -3.90
C GLN A 54 -14.26 -5.91 -5.01
N ILE A 55 -13.09 -5.38 -5.37
CA ILE A 55 -12.23 -5.96 -6.42
C ILE A 55 -11.20 -6.92 -5.81
N TYR A 56 -10.75 -6.65 -4.59
CA TYR A 56 -9.74 -7.45 -3.92
C TYR A 56 -10.17 -7.71 -2.46
N PRO A 57 -10.92 -8.79 -2.20
CA PRO A 57 -11.36 -9.12 -0.85
C PRO A 57 -10.16 -9.59 -0.01
N VAL A 58 -9.93 -8.92 1.12
CA VAL A 58 -8.86 -9.23 2.07
C VAL A 58 -9.47 -9.55 3.42
N ASP A 59 -9.10 -10.70 3.98
CA ASP A 59 -9.54 -11.14 5.29
C ASP A 59 -8.53 -10.79 6.39
N LEU A 60 -9.01 -10.72 7.63
CA LEU A 60 -8.15 -10.52 8.80
C LEU A 60 -7.24 -11.74 8.96
N GLY A 61 -5.94 -11.52 9.12
CA GLY A 61 -4.93 -12.58 9.24
C GLY A 61 -4.37 -13.07 7.90
N ASP A 62 -4.85 -12.56 6.77
CA ASP A 62 -4.23 -12.84 5.48
C ASP A 62 -2.78 -12.32 5.44
N LYS A 63 -1.90 -13.16 4.88
CA LYS A 63 -0.53 -12.78 4.55
C LYS A 63 -0.47 -12.39 3.08
N PHE A 64 0.22 -11.30 2.79
CA PHE A 64 0.41 -10.84 1.43
C PHE A 64 1.83 -10.30 1.25
N ARG A 65 2.29 -10.37 0.01
CA ARG A 65 3.54 -9.76 -0.43
C ARG A 65 3.21 -8.44 -1.08
N LEU A 66 3.80 -7.37 -0.58
CA LEU A 66 3.69 -6.03 -1.14
C LEU A 66 5.04 -5.60 -1.69
N VAL A 67 5.01 -5.05 -2.90
CA VAL A 67 6.18 -4.52 -3.59
C VAL A 67 5.88 -3.10 -4.00
N ILE A 68 6.79 -2.19 -3.67
CA ILE A 68 6.75 -0.81 -4.15
C ILE A 68 7.89 -0.64 -5.16
N ALA A 69 7.54 -0.21 -6.35
CA ALA A 69 8.43 0.00 -7.48
C ALA A 69 8.22 1.40 -8.08
N SER A 70 9.27 2.02 -8.59
CA SER A 70 9.17 3.29 -9.35
C SER A 70 8.77 3.07 -10.81
N THR A 71 9.03 1.88 -11.36
CA THR A 71 8.72 1.50 -12.75
C THR A 71 7.99 0.15 -12.82
N LEU A 72 7.12 0.00 -13.82
CA LEU A 72 6.42 -1.26 -14.11
C LEU A 72 7.27 -2.20 -14.98
N TYR A 73 8.09 -1.62 -15.85
CA TYR A 73 9.01 -2.31 -16.75
C TYR A 73 10.27 -2.75 -16.02
N GLU A 74 10.75 -3.96 -16.34
CA GLU A 74 12.01 -4.49 -15.82
C GLU A 74 13.23 -3.74 -16.33
N ASP A 75 13.11 -3.05 -17.47
CA ASP A 75 14.18 -2.28 -18.12
C ASP A 75 14.41 -0.90 -17.47
N GLY A 76 13.58 -0.50 -16.51
CA GLY A 76 13.74 0.76 -15.79
C GLY A 76 13.46 2.02 -16.64
N THR A 77 12.86 1.87 -17.83
CA THR A 77 12.38 3.00 -18.62
C THR A 77 11.35 3.79 -17.81
N LEU A 78 11.61 5.08 -17.62
CA LEU A 78 10.68 6.00 -16.98
C LEU A 78 9.41 6.08 -17.84
N ASP A 79 8.27 5.82 -17.22
CA ASP A 79 6.98 5.83 -17.90
C ASP A 79 6.58 7.28 -18.25
N ASP A 80 6.44 7.58 -19.54
CA ASP A 80 6.10 8.91 -20.07
C ASP A 80 4.65 9.33 -19.77
N GLY A 81 3.91 8.53 -18.99
CA GLY A 81 2.51 8.78 -18.61
C GLY A 81 1.48 8.33 -19.64
N GLU A 82 1.91 7.62 -20.69
CA GLU A 82 1.04 7.03 -21.70
C GLU A 82 0.91 5.52 -21.43
N TYR A 83 -0.09 5.14 -20.62
CA TYR A 83 -0.41 3.73 -20.43
C TYR A 83 -1.08 3.20 -21.69
N ASN A 84 -0.35 2.41 -22.48
CA ASN A 84 -0.87 1.82 -23.71
C ASN A 84 -1.34 0.38 -23.41
N PRO A 85 -2.65 0.10 -23.31
CA PRO A 85 -3.17 -1.22 -22.93
C PRO A 85 -2.93 -2.32 -23.97
N THR A 86 -2.45 -1.95 -25.16
CA THR A 86 -2.09 -2.86 -26.26
C THR A 86 -0.60 -3.23 -26.28
N ASP A 87 0.23 -2.62 -25.43
CA ASP A 87 1.66 -2.96 -25.36
C ASP A 87 1.83 -4.22 -24.51
N ASP A 88 1.90 -5.38 -25.17
CA ASP A 88 1.99 -6.73 -24.58
C ASP A 88 3.40 -7.03 -24.03
N ARG A 89 4.04 -6.02 -23.42
CA ARG A 89 5.38 -6.14 -22.87
C ARG A 89 5.33 -6.86 -21.54
N PRO A 90 6.20 -7.84 -21.30
CA PRO A 90 6.24 -8.55 -20.03
C PRO A 90 6.49 -7.54 -18.92
N SER A 91 5.52 -7.39 -18.03
CA SER A 91 5.53 -6.37 -17.00
C SER A 91 5.60 -7.04 -15.64
N ARG A 92 6.22 -6.36 -14.66
CA ARG A 92 6.20 -6.87 -13.29
C ARG A 92 4.80 -7.02 -12.75
N ALA A 93 3.85 -6.24 -13.26
CA ALA A 93 2.43 -6.29 -12.94
C ALA A 93 1.78 -7.67 -13.12
N ASP A 94 2.19 -8.46 -14.13
CA ASP A 94 1.54 -9.73 -14.48
C ASP A 94 1.64 -10.78 -13.36
N GLN A 95 2.62 -10.64 -12.48
CA GLN A 95 2.83 -11.56 -11.36
C GLN A 95 1.99 -11.21 -10.12
N PHE A 96 1.39 -10.03 -10.09
CA PHE A 96 0.63 -9.48 -8.95
C PHE A 96 -0.85 -9.38 -9.29
N GLU A 97 -1.69 -9.58 -8.28
CA GLU A 97 -3.15 -9.59 -8.44
C GLU A 97 -3.73 -8.18 -8.34
N TYR A 98 -3.01 -7.29 -7.65
CA TYR A 98 -3.47 -5.94 -7.38
C TYR A 98 -2.36 -4.93 -7.63
N VAL A 99 -2.65 -3.92 -8.46
CA VAL A 99 -1.71 -2.86 -8.82
C VAL A 99 -2.37 -1.50 -8.62
N MET A 100 -1.67 -0.59 -7.95
CA MET A 100 -2.07 0.80 -7.80
C MET A 100 -0.96 1.73 -8.25
N TYR A 101 -1.34 2.82 -8.90
CA TYR A 101 -0.43 3.88 -9.30
C TYR A 101 -0.70 5.14 -8.48
N GLY A 102 0.36 5.72 -7.93
CA GLY A 102 0.24 6.86 -7.04
C GLY A 102 1.52 7.66 -6.97
N LYS A 103 1.53 8.64 -6.09
CA LYS A 103 2.70 9.47 -5.83
C LYS A 103 2.93 9.67 -4.36
N VAL A 104 4.20 9.75 -4.00
CA VAL A 104 4.63 10.12 -2.65
C VAL A 104 4.44 11.63 -2.50
N TYR A 105 3.65 12.06 -1.52
CA TYR A 105 3.38 13.51 -1.36
C TYR A 105 4.08 14.11 -0.13
N ARG A 106 4.38 13.27 0.87
CA ARG A 106 5.01 13.71 2.12
C ARG A 106 5.86 12.57 2.66
N ILE A 107 7.05 12.91 3.11
CA ILE A 107 7.91 12.02 3.88
C ILE A 107 8.22 12.77 5.17
N GLU A 108 7.99 12.11 6.30
CA GLU A 108 8.38 12.58 7.62
C GLU A 108 9.59 11.76 8.07
N GLY A 109 10.74 12.43 8.19
CA GLY A 109 11.88 11.94 8.96
C GLY A 109 11.92 12.68 10.27
N ASP A 110 11.97 11.97 11.39
CA ASP A 110 12.16 12.63 12.68
C ASP A 110 13.64 13.00 12.82
N GLU A 111 14.02 14.13 12.24
CA GLU A 111 15.37 14.71 12.29
C GLU A 111 15.67 15.43 13.61
N THR A 112 14.73 15.40 14.57
CA THR A 112 14.75 16.25 15.77
C THR A 112 15.39 15.64 17.01
N SER A 113 15.92 14.41 16.98
CA SER A 113 16.53 13.81 18.18
C SER A 113 17.75 12.95 17.85
N THR A 114 18.90 13.52 18.24
CA THR A 114 20.19 12.88 18.49
C THR A 114 20.03 11.40 18.87
N GLU A 115 20.58 10.53 18.02
CA GLU A 115 20.87 9.09 18.25
C GLU A 115 19.73 8.06 18.37
N ALA A 116 18.44 8.43 18.29
CA ALA A 116 17.34 7.45 18.48
C ALA A 116 16.21 7.45 17.43
N ALA A 117 16.26 8.33 16.42
CA ALA A 117 15.17 8.46 15.44
C ALA A 117 15.49 7.74 14.11
N THR A 118 15.64 6.42 14.14
CA THR A 118 15.79 5.63 12.90
C THR A 118 14.49 5.46 12.12
N ARG A 119 13.34 5.91 12.64
CA ARG A 119 12.03 5.66 12.03
C ARG A 119 11.59 6.81 11.11
N LEU A 120 11.35 6.49 9.84
CA LEU A 120 10.73 7.35 8.85
C LEU A 120 9.29 6.92 8.57
N SER A 121 8.45 7.91 8.26
CA SER A 121 7.06 7.70 7.82
C SER A 121 6.87 8.31 6.43
N ALA A 122 6.65 7.47 5.42
CA ALA A 122 6.32 7.90 4.07
C ALA A 122 4.81 7.85 3.83
N TYR A 123 4.29 8.90 3.21
CA TYR A 123 2.89 9.02 2.84
C TYR A 123 2.73 9.04 1.32
N VAL A 124 1.88 8.14 0.83
CA VAL A 124 1.61 7.95 -0.59
C VAL A 124 0.12 8.10 -0.87
N SER A 125 -0.21 8.74 -1.99
CA SER A 125 -1.57 8.92 -2.46
C SER A 125 -1.77 8.24 -3.81
N TYR A 126 -2.75 7.34 -3.88
CA TYR A 126 -3.18 6.61 -5.08
C TYR A 126 -4.53 7.16 -5.54
N GLY A 127 -4.56 8.42 -5.99
CA GLY A 127 -5.76 9.03 -6.57
C GLY A 127 -6.96 9.18 -5.63
N GLY A 128 -6.73 9.24 -4.31
CA GLY A 128 -7.76 9.34 -3.28
C GLY A 128 -7.67 8.25 -2.21
N LEU A 129 -6.97 7.16 -2.49
CA LEU A 129 -6.60 6.14 -1.51
C LEU A 129 -5.27 6.52 -0.86
N LEU A 130 -5.25 6.56 0.47
CA LEU A 130 -4.05 6.95 1.22
C LEU A 130 -3.29 5.73 1.71
N MET A 131 -1.99 5.88 1.75
CA MET A 131 -1.08 4.91 2.34
C MET A 131 -0.08 5.61 3.24
N ARG A 132 0.21 4.97 4.37
CA ARG A 132 1.26 5.36 5.30
C ARG A 132 2.16 4.17 5.57
N LEU A 133 3.42 4.28 5.22
CA LEU A 133 4.46 3.30 5.53
C LEU A 133 5.39 3.89 6.58
N GLN A 134 5.48 3.23 7.73
CA GLN A 134 6.40 3.60 8.79
C GLN A 134 7.43 2.48 8.97
N GLY A 135 8.71 2.84 8.96
CA GLY A 135 9.80 1.87 9.05
C GLY A 135 11.15 2.53 9.26
N ASP A 136 12.21 1.73 9.34
CA ASP A 136 13.56 2.26 9.53
C ASP A 136 14.12 2.94 8.27
N ALA A 137 14.97 3.95 8.46
CA ALA A 137 15.57 4.78 7.42
C ALA A 137 16.29 3.99 6.33
N ASN A 138 17.03 2.95 6.74
CA ASN A 138 17.77 2.08 5.82
C ASN A 138 16.86 1.37 4.81
N ASN A 139 15.61 1.13 5.19
CA ASN A 139 14.62 0.47 4.38
C ASN A 139 13.69 1.44 3.64
N LEU A 140 13.83 2.76 3.83
CA LEU A 140 13.05 3.78 3.13
C LEU A 140 13.91 4.69 2.24
N HIS A 141 15.20 4.41 2.09
CA HIS A 141 16.16 5.19 1.28
C HIS A 141 15.78 5.31 -0.22
N GLY A 142 14.78 4.57 -0.71
CA GLY A 142 14.29 4.65 -2.09
C GLY A 142 13.08 5.56 -2.32
N PHE A 143 12.56 6.20 -1.28
CA PHE A 143 11.39 7.08 -1.39
C PHE A 143 11.82 8.54 -1.50
N GLU A 144 11.51 9.15 -2.63
CA GLU A 144 11.63 10.58 -2.86
C GLU A 144 10.24 11.23 -2.91
N VAL A 145 10.16 12.50 -2.50
CA VAL A 145 8.92 13.27 -2.55
C VAL A 145 8.59 13.60 -4.01
N ASP A 146 7.30 13.54 -4.35
CA ASP A 146 6.75 13.74 -5.69
C ASP A 146 7.15 12.67 -6.73
N SER A 147 7.82 11.60 -6.28
CA SER A 147 8.08 10.43 -7.11
C SER A 147 6.81 9.61 -7.33
N ARG A 148 6.67 9.15 -8.58
CA ARG A 148 5.64 8.22 -9.01
C ARG A 148 6.00 6.83 -8.53
N VAL A 149 5.03 6.15 -7.91
CA VAL A 149 5.22 4.82 -7.34
C VAL A 149 4.07 3.90 -7.74
N TYR A 150 4.45 2.68 -8.07
CA TYR A 150 3.58 1.55 -8.32
C TYR A 150 3.58 0.68 -7.07
N LEU A 151 2.40 0.44 -6.52
CA LEU A 151 2.18 -0.55 -5.48
C LEU A 151 1.64 -1.81 -6.13
N LEU A 152 2.35 -2.90 -5.93
CA LEU A 152 1.98 -4.22 -6.41
C LEU A 152 1.76 -5.13 -5.20
N MET A 153 0.65 -5.84 -5.17
CA MET A 153 0.25 -6.70 -4.06
C MET A 153 -0.19 -8.06 -4.58
N LYS A 154 0.22 -9.10 -3.85
CA LYS A 154 -0.11 -10.49 -4.13
C LYS A 154 -0.42 -11.22 -2.84
N LYS A 155 -1.55 -11.92 -2.76
CA LYS A 155 -1.86 -12.77 -1.61
C LYS A 155 -0.88 -13.94 -1.54
N LEU A 156 -0.39 -14.23 -0.34
CA LEU A 156 0.37 -15.45 -0.08
C LEU A 156 -0.63 -16.46 0.48
N ALA A 157 -1.06 -17.41 -0.36
CA ALA A 157 -1.75 -18.59 0.12
C ALA A 157 -0.73 -19.49 0.82
N PHE A 158 -0.96 -19.76 2.11
CA PHE A 158 -0.32 -20.85 2.84
C PHE A 158 -1.27 -22.04 2.90
#